data_AF-A0A382CQR2-F1
#
_entry.id   AF-A0A382CQR2-F1
#
_cell.length_a   1.000
_cell.length_b   1.000
_cell.length_c   1.000
_cell.angle_alpha   90.00
_cell.angle_beta   90.00
_cell.angle_gamma   90.00
#
_symmetry.space_group_name_H-M   'P 1'
#
loop_
_entity.id
_entity.type
_entity.pdbx_description
1 polymer ?
#
loop_
_entity_poly.entity_id
_entity_poly.type
_entity_poly.pdbx_seq_one_letter_code
_entity_poly.pdbx_strand_id
1 'polypeptide(L)'
;MQQLRANIFLLAAIIISLVSCAPKPTKKVPEEFLSGQNHFHRACANCHGADALGKQTKAPGLIDTDYLSENFSDEEIYKQVVDGSEKMPSQRNKVADSEINEIIKYLRYSQKVANLVVDEDELEDNNDQ
;
A
#
# COMPACT_ATOMS: atom_id res chain seq x y z
N MET A 1 25.39 39.07 17.54
CA MET A 1 24.59 38.73 16.33
C MET A 1 24.87 37.33 15.78
N GLN A 2 26.10 36.80 15.84
CA GLN A 2 26.43 35.42 15.39
C GLN A 2 25.76 34.30 16.21
N GLN A 3 25.77 34.43 17.55
CA GLN A 3 25.23 33.42 18.48
C GLN A 3 23.70 33.30 18.44
N LEU A 4 23.01 34.41 18.15
CA LEU A 4 21.55 34.43 18.02
C LEU A 4 21.09 33.67 16.76
N ARG A 5 21.89 33.71 15.68
CA ARG A 5 21.65 32.95 14.44
C ARG A 5 21.82 31.45 14.67
N ALA A 6 22.87 31.03 15.37
CA ALA A 6 23.12 29.62 15.69
C ALA A 6 21.99 29.02 16.54
N ASN A 7 21.46 29.77 17.52
CA ASN A 7 20.33 29.33 18.35
C ASN A 7 19.02 29.29 17.58
N ILE A 8 18.79 30.20 16.63
CA ILE A 8 17.63 30.17 15.72
C ILE A 8 17.70 28.94 14.79
N PHE A 9 18.88 28.59 14.28
CA PHE A 9 19.06 27.37 13.47
C PHE A 9 18.87 26.08 14.29
N LEU A 10 19.34 26.04 15.54
CA LEU A 10 19.13 24.91 16.46
C LEU A 10 17.66 24.75 16.86
N LEU A 11 16.94 25.85 17.11
CA LEU A 11 15.51 25.82 17.43
C LEU A 11 14.64 25.44 16.22
N ALA A 12 15.00 25.86 15.01
CA ALA A 12 14.29 25.49 13.79
C ALA A 12 14.43 23.99 13.44
N ALA A 13 15.58 23.38 13.70
CA ALA A 13 15.79 21.94 13.48
C ALA A 13 14.93 21.05 14.41
N ILE A 14 14.70 21.50 15.65
CA ILE A 14 13.88 20.76 16.64
C ILE A 14 12.38 20.80 16.29
N ILE A 15 11.90 21.88 15.65
CA ILE A 15 10.48 22.02 15.25
C ILE A 15 10.14 21.17 14.02
N ILE A 16 11.11 20.89 13.13
CA ILE A 16 10.87 20.11 11.89
C ILE A 16 10.61 18.62 12.17
N SER A 17 11.06 18.08 13.31
CA SER A 17 10.95 16.65 13.62
C SER A 17 9.56 16.18 14.07
N LEU A 18 8.63 17.09 14.42
CA LEU A 18 7.34 16.72 15.03
C LEU A 18 6.17 16.57 14.03
N VAL A 19 6.40 16.75 12.73
CA VAL A 19 5.30 16.84 11.73
C VAL A 19 5.29 15.67 10.72
N SER A 20 6.04 14.59 10.95
CA SER A 20 6.05 13.45 10.02
C SER A 20 4.84 12.53 10.23
N CYS A 21 3.69 12.93 9.68
CA CYS A 21 2.51 12.08 9.52
C CYS A 21 2.61 11.28 8.21
N ALA A 22 3.53 10.32 8.12
CA ALA A 22 3.48 9.32 7.05
C ALA A 22 2.25 8.41 7.26
N PRO A 23 1.51 8.02 6.20
CA PRO A 23 0.38 7.10 6.32
C PRO A 23 0.85 5.75 6.88
N LYS A 24 0.37 5.39 8.08
CA LYS A 24 0.65 4.10 8.70
C LYS A 24 -0.44 3.09 8.32
N PRO A 25 -0.11 1.79 8.20
CA PRO A 25 -1.12 0.75 8.04
C PRO A 25 -2.08 0.79 9.22
N THR A 26 -3.37 0.62 8.96
CA THR A 26 -4.38 0.47 10.01
C THR A 26 -4.78 -0.99 10.19
N LYS A 27 -4.53 -1.83 9.18
CA LYS A 27 -4.73 -3.28 9.20
C LYS A 27 -3.41 -4.00 9.48
N LYS A 28 -3.45 -4.95 10.41
CA LYS A 28 -2.35 -5.89 10.63
C LYS A 28 -2.46 -7.04 9.64
N VAL A 29 -1.33 -7.48 9.11
CA VAL A 29 -1.24 -8.67 8.27
C VAL A 29 -0.29 -9.69 8.89
N PRO A 30 -0.44 -10.99 8.59
CA PRO A 30 0.53 -12.02 8.93
C PRO A 30 1.95 -11.67 8.45
N GLU A 31 2.95 -12.21 9.12
CA GLU A 31 4.38 -11.95 8.85
C GLU A 31 4.73 -12.08 7.36
N GLU A 32 4.16 -13.10 6.70
CA GLU A 32 4.40 -13.41 5.29
C GLU A 32 3.92 -12.34 4.29
N PHE A 33 3.13 -11.36 4.73
CA PHE A 33 2.64 -10.25 3.90
C PHE A 33 3.17 -8.88 4.37
N LEU A 34 3.95 -8.82 5.46
CA LEU A 34 4.46 -7.55 6.00
C LEU A 34 5.39 -6.84 5.01
N SER A 35 6.20 -7.58 4.27
CA SER A 35 7.08 -7.01 3.24
C SER A 35 6.26 -6.23 2.19
N GLY A 36 5.27 -6.90 1.60
CA GLY A 36 4.34 -6.29 0.64
C GLY A 36 3.59 -5.08 1.18
N GLN A 37 3.08 -5.16 2.42
CA GLN A 37 2.42 -4.03 3.07
C GLN A 37 3.38 -2.83 3.21
N ASN A 38 4.63 -3.06 3.63
CA ASN A 38 5.61 -2.00 3.79
C ASN A 38 5.96 -1.33 2.45
N HIS A 39 6.16 -2.13 1.39
CA HIS A 39 6.40 -1.60 0.05
C HIS A 39 5.21 -0.80 -0.48
N PHE A 40 3.99 -1.30 -0.27
CA PHE A 40 2.77 -0.60 -0.63
C PHE A 40 2.63 0.74 0.11
N HIS A 41 2.92 0.76 1.41
CA HIS A 41 2.87 1.99 2.21
C HIS A 41 3.87 3.04 1.73
N ARG A 42 5.07 2.60 1.37
CA ARG A 42 6.13 3.49 0.87
C ARG A 42 5.78 4.11 -0.48
N ALA A 43 5.17 3.35 -1.39
CA ALA A 43 5.03 3.76 -2.79
C ALA A 43 3.60 4.11 -3.22
N CYS A 44 2.58 3.49 -2.64
CA CYS A 44 1.22 3.46 -3.19
C CYS A 44 0.19 4.14 -2.27
N ALA A 45 0.36 4.03 -0.94
CA ALA A 45 -0.65 4.42 0.04
C ALA A 45 -1.07 5.89 0.00
N ASN A 46 -0.18 6.77 -0.47
CA ASN A 46 -0.50 8.20 -0.63
C ASN A 46 -1.63 8.45 -1.63
N CYS A 47 -1.83 7.56 -2.61
CA CYS A 47 -2.85 7.67 -3.64
C CYS A 47 -3.97 6.65 -3.47
N HIS A 48 -3.67 5.43 -3.02
CA HIS A 48 -4.64 4.33 -2.89
C HIS A 48 -5.13 4.12 -1.45
N GLY A 49 -4.75 4.99 -0.53
CA GLY A 49 -5.08 4.90 0.90
C GLY A 49 -4.15 3.95 1.65
N ALA A 50 -4.09 4.09 2.98
CA ALA A 50 -3.22 3.30 3.85
C ALA A 50 -3.35 1.79 3.57
N ASP A 51 -4.56 1.25 3.69
CA ASP A 51 -4.81 -0.18 3.52
C ASP A 51 -5.37 -0.53 2.14
N ALA A 52 -4.97 0.22 1.11
CA ALA A 52 -5.42 0.04 -0.28
C ALA A 52 -6.94 0.23 -0.53
N LEU A 53 -7.67 0.85 0.41
CA LEU A 53 -9.13 1.01 0.33
C LEU A 53 -9.61 2.24 -0.47
N GLY A 54 -8.71 3.13 -0.93
CA GLY A 54 -9.03 4.29 -1.78
C GLY A 54 -9.94 5.37 -1.18
N LYS A 55 -10.46 5.19 0.03
CA LYS A 55 -11.40 6.15 0.63
C LYS A 55 -10.69 7.46 0.92
N GLN A 56 -11.19 8.55 0.32
CA GLN A 56 -10.70 9.93 0.46
C GLN A 56 -9.34 10.21 -0.20
N THR A 57 -8.95 9.45 -1.22
CA THR A 57 -7.69 9.66 -1.94
C THR A 57 -7.90 9.95 -3.44
N LYS A 58 -6.80 10.18 -4.17
CA LYS A 58 -6.82 10.59 -5.59
C LYS A 58 -6.97 9.43 -6.58
N ALA A 59 -7.03 8.19 -6.09
CA ALA A 59 -6.99 6.96 -6.88
C ALA A 59 -7.97 5.92 -6.30
N PRO A 60 -8.37 4.89 -7.08
CA PRO A 60 -9.35 3.90 -6.64
C PRO A 60 -8.83 3.03 -5.48
N GLY A 61 -9.76 2.42 -4.76
CA GLY A 61 -9.45 1.33 -3.84
C GLY A 61 -9.10 0.08 -4.64
N LEU A 62 -8.06 -0.63 -4.23
CA LEU A 62 -7.58 -1.86 -4.87
C LEU A 62 -8.15 -3.12 -4.20
N ILE A 63 -8.78 -2.95 -3.04
CA ILE A 63 -9.61 -3.97 -2.40
C ILE A 63 -11.04 -3.78 -2.91
N ASP A 64 -11.23 -4.15 -4.17
CA ASP A 64 -12.45 -3.97 -4.96
C ASP A 64 -12.58 -5.11 -5.98
N THR A 65 -13.81 -5.44 -6.35
CA THR A 65 -14.12 -6.53 -7.29
C THR A 65 -13.48 -6.33 -8.67
N ASP A 66 -13.32 -5.08 -9.10
CA ASP A 66 -12.70 -4.75 -10.39
C ASP A 66 -11.23 -5.19 -10.48
N TYR A 67 -10.56 -5.35 -9.33
CA TYR A 67 -9.15 -5.69 -9.25
C TYR A 67 -8.88 -7.12 -8.77
N LEU A 68 -9.90 -7.97 -8.69
CA LEU A 68 -9.72 -9.38 -8.36
C LEU A 68 -8.98 -10.12 -9.49
N SER A 69 -8.37 -11.25 -9.16
CA SER A 69 -7.48 -11.99 -10.07
C SER A 69 -8.10 -12.40 -11.40
N GLU A 70 -9.41 -12.63 -11.42
CA GLU A 70 -10.21 -13.01 -12.58
C GLU A 70 -10.51 -11.83 -13.53
N ASN A 71 -10.47 -10.60 -13.00
CA ASN A 71 -10.76 -9.37 -13.75
C ASN A 71 -9.49 -8.57 -14.06
N PHE A 72 -8.46 -8.70 -13.22
CA PHE A 72 -7.20 -8.00 -13.33
C PHE A 72 -6.07 -8.85 -12.76
N SER A 73 -5.32 -9.50 -13.64
CA SER A 73 -4.29 -10.47 -13.31
C SER A 73 -3.06 -9.85 -12.64
N ASP A 74 -2.22 -10.69 -12.03
CA ASP A 74 -0.96 -10.25 -11.40
C ASP A 74 0.00 -9.63 -12.42
N GLU A 75 0.04 -10.15 -13.65
CA GLU A 75 0.82 -9.59 -14.75
C GLU A 75 0.30 -8.21 -15.15
N GLU A 76 -1.02 -8.01 -15.17
CA GLU A 76 -1.61 -6.71 -15.45
C GLU A 76 -1.32 -5.70 -14.35
N ILE A 77 -1.37 -6.10 -13.07
CA ILE A 77 -0.92 -5.25 -11.96
C ILE A 77 0.56 -4.90 -12.13
N TYR A 78 1.41 -5.89 -12.38
CA TYR A 78 2.84 -5.69 -12.56
C TYR A 78 3.12 -4.67 -13.67
N LYS A 79 2.54 -4.91 -14.85
CA LYS A 79 2.67 -4.02 -16.01
C LYS A 79 2.15 -2.62 -15.70
N GLN A 80 1.01 -2.50 -15.04
CA GLN A 80 0.43 -1.23 -14.65
C GLN A 80 1.35 -0.44 -13.70
N VAL A 81 2.01 -1.12 -12.75
CA VAL A 81 3.00 -0.49 -11.83
C VAL A 81 4.25 -0.04 -12.58
N VAL A 82 4.77 -0.90 -13.47
CA VAL A 82 6.01 -0.65 -14.22
C VAL A 82 5.83 0.43 -15.28
N ASP A 83 4.78 0.37 -16.08
CA ASP A 83 4.57 1.25 -17.23
C ASP A 83 3.69 2.46 -16.90
N GLY A 84 2.82 2.35 -15.87
CA GLY A 84 1.82 3.36 -15.57
C GLY A 84 0.62 3.33 -16.50
N SER A 85 -0.23 4.34 -16.39
CA SER A 85 -1.35 4.68 -17.27
C SER A 85 -1.51 6.19 -17.34
N GLU A 86 -2.48 6.68 -18.11
CA GLU A 86 -2.85 8.11 -18.15
C GLU A 86 -3.11 8.71 -16.76
N LYS A 87 -3.63 7.92 -15.82
CA LYS A 87 -4.01 8.38 -14.46
C LYS A 87 -3.03 7.95 -13.36
N MET A 88 -2.20 6.94 -13.61
CA MET A 88 -1.21 6.44 -12.66
C MET A 88 0.20 6.54 -13.26
N PRO A 89 1.10 7.40 -12.75
CA PRO A 89 2.44 7.48 -13.30
C PRO A 89 3.20 6.16 -13.11
N SER A 90 4.15 5.88 -14.01
CA SER A 90 5.07 4.74 -13.84
C SER A 90 5.79 4.81 -12.49
N GLN A 91 5.93 3.66 -11.83
CA GLN A 91 6.66 3.51 -10.58
C GLN A 91 8.00 2.78 -10.73
N ARG A 92 8.44 2.49 -11.98
CA ARG A 92 9.66 1.70 -12.28
C ARG A 92 10.93 2.22 -11.59
N ASN A 93 11.00 3.53 -11.32
CA ASN A 93 12.16 4.15 -10.66
C ASN A 93 12.04 4.22 -9.12
N LYS A 94 10.96 3.69 -8.54
CA LYS A 94 10.64 3.78 -7.10
C LYS A 94 10.41 2.44 -6.43
N VAL A 95 10.08 1.41 -7.21
CA VAL A 95 9.73 0.07 -6.75
C VAL A 95 10.47 -0.92 -7.65
N ALA A 96 11.26 -1.81 -7.07
CA ALA A 96 11.96 -2.86 -7.81
C ALA A 96 11.02 -4.04 -8.10
N ASP A 97 11.30 -4.83 -9.14
CA ASP A 97 10.43 -5.94 -9.60
C ASP A 97 10.07 -6.92 -8.47
N SER A 98 11.03 -7.27 -7.62
CA SER A 98 10.79 -8.13 -6.45
C SER A 98 9.83 -7.50 -5.44
N GLU A 99 9.91 -6.17 -5.25
CA GLU A 99 9.01 -5.43 -4.36
C GLU A 99 7.61 -5.35 -4.95
N ILE A 100 7.47 -5.28 -6.29
CA ILE A 100 6.17 -5.32 -6.97
C ILE A 100 5.48 -6.66 -6.70
N ASN A 101 6.21 -7.77 -6.78
CA ASN A 101 5.66 -9.10 -6.49
C ASN A 101 5.18 -9.21 -5.03
N GLU A 102 5.92 -8.66 -4.08
CA GLU A 102 5.49 -8.59 -2.67
C GLU A 102 4.24 -7.71 -2.50
N ILE A 103 4.14 -6.58 -3.20
CA ILE A 103 2.94 -5.74 -3.20
C ILE A 103 1.74 -6.51 -3.75
N ILE A 104 1.89 -7.21 -4.87
CA ILE A 104 0.83 -8.04 -5.46
C ILE A 104 0.36 -9.07 -4.45
N LYS A 105 1.28 -9.82 -3.83
CA LYS A 105 0.98 -10.81 -2.79
C LYS A 105 0.17 -10.21 -1.64
N TYR A 106 0.55 -9.02 -1.17
CA TYR A 106 -0.19 -8.29 -0.14
C TYR A 106 -1.61 -7.87 -0.60
N LEU A 107 -1.77 -7.40 -1.83
CA LEU A 107 -3.08 -7.02 -2.37
C LEU A 107 -4.02 -8.24 -2.46
N ARG A 108 -3.53 -9.38 -2.95
CA ARG A 108 -4.31 -10.62 -3.03
C ARG A 108 -4.77 -11.12 -1.67
N TYR A 109 -3.85 -11.16 -0.70
CA TYR A 109 -4.22 -11.49 0.68
C TYR A 109 -5.29 -10.53 1.22
N SER A 110 -5.11 -9.23 0.99
CA SER A 110 -6.03 -8.20 1.48
C SER A 110 -7.42 -8.30 0.85
N GLN A 111 -7.50 -8.70 -0.43
CA GLN A 111 -8.76 -8.98 -1.13
C GLN A 111 -9.46 -10.22 -0.53
N LYS A 112 -8.69 -11.29 -0.28
CA LYS A 112 -9.17 -12.53 0.34
C LYS A 112 -9.81 -12.27 1.70
N VAL A 113 -9.08 -11.65 2.62
CA VAL A 113 -9.57 -11.39 3.99
C VAL A 113 -10.61 -10.28 4.11
N ALA A 114 -10.86 -9.54 3.02
CA ALA A 114 -12.00 -8.63 2.92
C ALA A 114 -13.29 -9.35 2.49
N ASN A 115 -13.27 -10.69 2.40
CA ASN A 115 -14.34 -11.54 1.87
C ASN A 115 -14.76 -11.13 0.44
N LEU A 116 -13.83 -10.59 -0.35
CA LEU A 116 -14.06 -10.29 -1.77
C LEU A 116 -13.69 -11.48 -2.66
N VAL A 117 -12.88 -12.40 -2.14
CA VAL A 117 -12.60 -13.70 -2.76
C VAL A 117 -13.31 -14.74 -1.91
N VAL A 118 -14.22 -15.51 -2.51
CA VAL A 118 -14.81 -16.69 -1.88
C VAL A 118 -13.92 -17.86 -2.26
N ASP A 119 -13.14 -18.38 -1.32
CA ASP A 119 -12.43 -19.63 -1.56
C ASP A 119 -13.41 -20.80 -1.43
N GLU A 120 -13.31 -21.78 -2.34
CA GLU A 120 -14.03 -23.05 -2.21
C GLU A 120 -13.63 -23.80 -0.92
N ASP A 121 -12.48 -23.45 -0.33
CA ASP A 121 -11.92 -24.02 0.89
C ASP A 121 -12.62 -23.51 2.18
N GLU A 122 -13.35 -22.39 2.16
CA GLU A 122 -14.11 -21.87 3.31
C GLU A 122 -15.46 -22.61 3.53
N LEU A 123 -15.81 -23.55 2.64
CA LEU A 123 -17.01 -24.38 2.81
C LEU A 123 -16.81 -25.54 3.80
N GLU A 124 -15.58 -25.85 4.23
CA GLU A 124 -15.32 -26.97 5.15
C GLU A 124 -15.26 -26.58 6.65
N ASP A 125 -15.25 -25.29 7.00
CA ASP A 125 -15.13 -24.86 8.42
C ASP A 125 -16.48 -24.39 9.04
N ASN A 126 -17.60 -24.54 8.33
CA ASN A 126 -18.92 -24.17 8.83
C ASN A 126 -19.74 -25.35 9.40
N ASN A 127 -19.08 -26.48 9.72
CA ASN A 127 -19.79 -27.66 10.23
C ASN A 127 -19.24 -28.23 11.55
N ASP A 128 -18.49 -27.43 12.32
CA ASP A 128 -18.15 -27.76 13.70
C ASP A 128 -18.10 -26.47 14.56
N GLN A 129 -19.28 -25.98 15.00
CA GLN A 129 -19.62 -25.70 16.42
C GLN A 129 -20.74 -24.68 16.60
#